data_AF-A0A484YCB7-F1
#
_entry.id   AF-A0A484YCB7-F1
#
_cell.length_a   1.000
_cell.length_b   1.000
_cell.length_c   1.000
_cell.angle_alpha   90.00
_cell.angle_beta   90.00
_cell.angle_gamma   90.00
#
_symmetry.space_group_name_H-M   'P 1'
#
loop_
_entity.id
_entity.type
_entity.pdbx_description
1 polymer ?
#
loop_
_entity_poly.entity_id
_entity_poly.type
_entity_poly.pdbx_seq_one_letter_code
_entity_poly.pdbx_strand_id
1 'polypeptide(L)'
;MSTITREPVTHNLKIWPEYFAAVRDGLKRAELRWNDREYQAGDTLDLCEWDPNEEAFTGDFISVTVTHVAELGQWMPGYVLLSIDPPAPVSVPFAIHDEDFEKALSVLNDTLDDCGDSERGLLLALDKAGIEVRSDACRAALPQGADGNSPVIPDGWVLVPKEPTPDMLNAAWVSHGIYHASAYRTMLAAAPQQVK
;
A
#
# COMPACT_ATOMS: atom_id res chain seq x y z
N MET A 1 -27.85 -21.03 -3.27
CA MET A 1 -26.52 -21.63 -3.50
C MET A 1 -25.78 -21.50 -2.19
N SER A 2 -25.77 -22.55 -1.37
CA SER A 2 -25.03 -22.55 -0.11
C SER A 2 -23.55 -22.66 -0.46
N THR A 3 -22.80 -21.57 -0.35
CA THR A 3 -21.34 -21.62 -0.43
C THR A 3 -20.86 -22.46 0.74
N ILE A 4 -20.37 -23.66 0.45
CA ILE A 4 -19.63 -24.47 1.41
C ILE A 4 -18.33 -23.70 1.66
N THR A 5 -18.28 -22.89 2.72
CA THR A 5 -17.05 -22.24 3.16
C THR A 5 -16.14 -23.31 3.73
N ARG A 6 -15.06 -23.64 3.02
CA ARG A 6 -13.96 -24.40 3.60
C ARG A 6 -13.35 -23.57 4.75
N GLU A 7 -12.70 -24.25 5.69
CA GLU A 7 -11.88 -23.55 6.68
C GLU A 7 -10.78 -22.73 5.98
N PRO A 8 -10.47 -21.51 6.47
CA PRO A 8 -9.39 -20.70 5.93
C PRO A 8 -8.06 -21.46 5.85
N VAL A 9 -7.38 -21.34 4.71
CA VAL A 9 -6.09 -22.01 4.48
C VAL A 9 -4.96 -20.98 4.38
N THR A 10 -3.78 -21.34 4.89
CA THR A 10 -2.55 -20.54 4.76
C THR A 10 -1.73 -20.99 3.55
N HIS A 11 -1.37 -20.04 2.69
CA HIS A 11 -0.61 -20.27 1.47
C HIS A 11 0.76 -19.59 1.54
N ASN A 12 1.85 -20.36 1.47
CA ASN A 12 3.21 -19.82 1.40
C ASN A 12 3.55 -19.45 -0.04
N LEU A 13 3.84 -18.18 -0.29
CA LEU A 13 4.02 -17.62 -1.63
C LEU A 13 5.27 -16.74 -1.67
N LYS A 14 6.04 -16.88 -2.76
CA LYS A 14 7.16 -15.98 -3.04
C LYS A 14 6.66 -14.59 -3.43
N ILE A 15 7.38 -13.55 -3.01
CA ILE A 15 7.22 -12.17 -3.45
C ILE A 15 8.60 -11.53 -3.64
N TRP A 16 8.75 -10.67 -4.63
CA TRP A 16 10.03 -9.98 -4.87
C TRP A 16 10.21 -8.81 -3.90
N PRO A 17 11.46 -8.40 -3.60
CA PRO A 17 11.75 -7.37 -2.60
C PRO A 17 11.01 -6.04 -2.80
N GLU A 18 10.91 -5.55 -4.05
CA GLU A 18 10.16 -4.33 -4.39
C GLU A 18 8.69 -4.40 -3.93
N TYR A 19 8.03 -5.52 -4.22
CA TYR A 19 6.62 -5.69 -3.89
C TYR A 19 6.43 -6.05 -2.43
N PHE A 20 7.37 -6.77 -1.83
CA PHE A 20 7.39 -7.08 -0.40
C PHE A 20 7.41 -5.80 0.42
N ALA A 21 8.35 -4.89 0.12
CA ALA A 21 8.42 -3.57 0.76
C ALA A 21 7.11 -2.80 0.62
N ALA A 22 6.50 -2.79 -0.57
CA ALA A 22 5.21 -2.10 -0.77
C ALA A 22 4.05 -2.71 0.02
N VAL A 23 4.02 -4.04 0.23
CA VAL A 23 3.01 -4.70 1.09
C VAL A 23 3.27 -4.39 2.56
N ARG A 24 4.53 -4.50 3.00
CA ARG A 24 4.97 -4.19 4.37
C ARG A 24 4.63 -2.74 4.77
N ASP A 25 4.86 -1.80 3.85
CA ASP A 25 4.58 -0.38 4.07
C ASP A 25 3.09 -0.03 3.91
N GLY A 26 2.23 -1.02 3.65
CA GLY A 26 0.78 -0.87 3.50
C GLY A 26 0.32 -0.17 2.21
N LEU A 27 1.25 0.10 1.29
CA LEU A 27 0.97 0.76 0.01
C LEU A 27 0.28 -0.18 -0.98
N LYS A 28 0.72 -1.45 -1.02
CA LYS A 28 0.18 -2.48 -1.90
C LYS A 28 -0.86 -3.32 -1.17
N ARG A 29 -2.12 -3.19 -1.60
CA ARG A 29 -3.29 -3.87 -1.01
C ARG A 29 -3.94 -4.92 -1.91
N ALA A 30 -3.29 -5.28 -3.01
CA ALA A 30 -3.79 -6.29 -3.94
C ALA A 30 -2.66 -7.12 -4.53
N GLU A 31 -2.95 -8.40 -4.80
CA GLU A 31 -2.01 -9.39 -5.31
C GLU A 31 -2.60 -10.15 -6.50
N LEU A 32 -1.91 -10.13 -7.65
CA LEU A 32 -2.32 -10.84 -8.86
C LEU A 32 -1.69 -12.23 -8.87
N ARG A 33 -2.49 -13.29 -8.95
CA ARG A 33 -2.00 -14.67 -8.93
C ARG A 33 -2.71 -15.55 -9.95
N TRP A 34 -1.98 -16.54 -10.44
CA TRP A 34 -2.58 -17.71 -11.08
C TRP A 34 -3.35 -18.50 -10.02
N ASN A 35 -4.60 -18.88 -10.30
CA ASN A 35 -5.49 -19.52 -9.34
C ASN A 35 -5.36 -21.06 -9.36
N ASP A 36 -4.16 -21.56 -9.04
CA ASP A 36 -3.86 -23.00 -8.86
C ASP A 36 -4.20 -23.55 -7.48
N ARG A 37 -4.54 -22.69 -6.52
CA ARG A 37 -4.80 -23.04 -5.11
C ARG A 37 -6.25 -22.82 -4.67
N GLU A 38 -7.10 -22.40 -5.61
CA GLU A 38 -8.50 -22.04 -5.37
C GLU A 38 -8.62 -21.06 -4.20
N TYR A 39 -7.96 -19.90 -4.32
CA TYR A 39 -7.93 -18.89 -3.26
C TYR A 39 -9.34 -18.44 -2.88
N GLN A 40 -9.60 -18.28 -1.58
CA GLN A 40 -10.88 -17.82 -1.06
C GLN A 40 -10.70 -16.64 -0.11
N ALA A 41 -11.74 -15.82 0.03
CA ALA A 41 -11.78 -14.81 1.08
C ALA A 41 -11.69 -15.49 2.46
N GLY A 42 -10.86 -14.94 3.35
CA GLY A 42 -10.51 -15.53 4.63
C GLY A 42 -9.18 -16.27 4.64
N ASP A 43 -8.68 -16.73 3.48
CA ASP A 43 -7.37 -17.37 3.40
C ASP A 43 -6.24 -16.42 3.85
N THR A 44 -5.15 -16.99 4.36
CA THR A 44 -3.94 -16.25 4.72
C THR A 44 -2.87 -16.49 3.66
N LEU A 45 -2.16 -15.43 3.25
CA LEU A 45 -0.99 -15.53 2.38
C LEU A 45 0.25 -15.18 3.20
N ASP A 46 1.15 -16.14 3.35
CA ASP A 46 2.48 -15.89 3.86
C ASP A 46 3.36 -15.49 2.68
N LEU A 47 3.55 -14.18 2.51
CA LEU A 47 4.35 -13.61 1.43
C LEU A 47 5.82 -13.60 1.86
N CYS A 48 6.57 -14.62 1.47
CA CYS A 48 7.99 -14.79 1.75
C CYS A 48 8.82 -14.01 0.73
N GLU A 49 9.66 -13.10 1.21
CA GLU A 49 10.57 -12.33 0.37
C GLU A 49 11.62 -13.25 -0.27
N TRP A 50 11.72 -13.19 -1.60
CA TRP A 50 12.64 -13.98 -2.40
C TRP A 50 13.38 -13.09 -3.37
N ASP A 51 14.71 -13.00 -3.24
CA ASP A 51 15.56 -12.20 -4.10
C ASP A 51 15.96 -12.99 -5.36
N PRO A 52 15.55 -12.55 -6.56
CA PRO A 52 15.94 -13.19 -7.81
C PRO A 52 17.43 -13.13 -8.12
N ASN A 53 18.17 -12.16 -7.57
CA ASN A 53 19.61 -12.02 -7.82
C ASN A 53 20.43 -13.02 -7.00
N GLU A 54 19.99 -13.28 -5.77
CA GLU A 54 20.61 -14.26 -4.87
C GLU A 54 20.01 -15.67 -5.02
N GLU A 55 18.92 -15.78 -5.79
CA GLU A 55 18.09 -16.97 -5.96
C GLU A 55 17.60 -17.59 -4.64
N ALA A 56 17.56 -16.79 -3.57
CA ALA A 56 17.35 -17.23 -2.19
C ALA A 56 16.19 -16.50 -1.52
N PHE A 57 15.64 -17.10 -0.47
CA PHE A 57 14.77 -16.41 0.47
C PHE A 57 15.64 -15.59 1.42
N THR A 58 15.25 -14.33 1.68
CA THR A 58 15.95 -13.48 2.64
C THR A 58 15.70 -13.91 4.09
N GLY A 59 14.60 -14.63 4.32
CA GLY A 59 14.11 -15.02 5.64
C GLY A 59 12.92 -14.18 6.11
N ASP A 60 12.72 -13.01 5.49
CA ASP A 60 11.61 -12.12 5.81
C ASP A 60 10.30 -12.62 5.17
N PHE A 61 9.21 -12.47 5.90
CA PHE A 61 7.87 -12.76 5.40
C PHE A 61 6.82 -11.85 6.04
N ILE A 62 5.68 -11.71 5.36
CA ILE A 62 4.51 -11.02 5.90
C ILE A 62 3.26 -11.84 5.64
N SER A 63 2.51 -12.12 6.70
CA SER A 63 1.22 -12.81 6.62
C SER A 63 0.11 -11.81 6.39
N VAL A 64 -0.65 -11.94 5.30
CA VAL A 64 -1.77 -11.06 4.96
C VAL A 64 -3.05 -11.86 4.78
N THR A 65 -4.21 -11.27 5.09
CA THR A 65 -5.50 -11.94 4.91
C THR A 65 -6.13 -11.55 3.57
N VAL A 66 -6.63 -12.53 2.82
CA VAL A 66 -7.42 -12.30 1.60
C VAL A 66 -8.81 -11.83 2.00
N THR A 67 -9.16 -10.59 1.66
CA THR A 67 -10.47 -10.01 1.96
C THR A 67 -11.47 -10.21 0.83
N HIS A 68 -10.99 -10.32 -0.41
CA HIS A 68 -11.82 -10.51 -1.58
C HIS A 68 -11.02 -11.15 -2.72
N VAL A 69 -11.69 -11.96 -3.54
CA VAL A 69 -11.12 -12.59 -4.73
C VAL A 69 -11.89 -12.11 -5.94
N ALA A 70 -11.26 -11.30 -6.79
CA ALA A 70 -11.84 -10.86 -8.05
C ALA A 70 -11.38 -11.79 -9.18
N GLU A 71 -12.34 -12.42 -9.85
CA GLU A 71 -12.08 -13.25 -11.03
C GLU A 71 -11.74 -12.37 -12.23
N LEU A 72 -10.61 -12.64 -12.88
CA LEU A 72 -10.18 -11.93 -14.07
C LEU A 72 -10.39 -12.74 -15.35
N GLY A 73 -11.16 -13.83 -15.29
CA GLY A 73 -11.26 -14.82 -16.37
C GLY A 73 -11.59 -14.26 -17.76
N GLN A 74 -12.33 -13.15 -17.82
CA GLN A 74 -12.64 -12.45 -19.08
C GLN A 74 -11.40 -11.84 -19.77
N TRP A 75 -10.42 -11.37 -19.00
CA TRP A 75 -9.24 -10.65 -19.49
C TRP A 75 -7.96 -11.47 -19.37
N MET A 76 -7.86 -12.26 -18.30
CA MET A 76 -6.74 -13.12 -17.96
C MET A 76 -7.28 -14.47 -17.43
N PRO A 77 -7.60 -15.41 -18.32
CA PRO A 77 -8.08 -16.74 -17.93
C PRO A 77 -7.13 -17.41 -16.94
N GLY A 78 -7.68 -17.94 -15.84
CA GLY A 78 -6.92 -18.62 -14.79
C GLY A 78 -6.24 -17.70 -13.77
N TYR A 79 -6.28 -16.37 -13.96
CA TYR A 79 -5.77 -15.42 -12.96
C TYR A 79 -6.89 -14.85 -12.09
N VAL A 80 -6.51 -14.52 -10.85
CA VAL A 80 -7.35 -13.82 -9.87
C VAL A 80 -6.58 -12.65 -9.29
N LEU A 81 -7.33 -11.59 -8.95
CA LEU A 81 -6.81 -10.49 -8.17
C LEU A 81 -7.32 -10.62 -6.74
N LEU A 82 -6.39 -10.85 -5.82
CA LEU A 82 -6.64 -10.99 -4.39
C LEU A 82 -6.54 -9.62 -3.75
N SER A 83 -7.63 -9.13 -3.15
CA SER A 83 -7.56 -7.99 -2.24
C SER A 83 -7.01 -8.49 -0.91
N ILE A 84 -5.96 -7.86 -0.41
CA ILE A 84 -5.27 -8.27 0.81
C ILE A 84 -5.35 -7.16 1.85
N ASP A 85 -5.52 -7.55 3.10
CA ASP A 85 -5.37 -6.66 4.24
C ASP A 85 -4.11 -7.06 4.99
N PRO A 86 -3.02 -6.29 4.86
CA PRO A 86 -1.83 -6.52 5.66
C PRO A 86 -2.16 -6.24 7.13
N PRO A 87 -1.55 -7.00 8.07
CA PRO A 87 -1.70 -6.74 9.49
C PRO A 87 -1.30 -5.31 9.76
N ALA A 88 -2.01 -4.65 10.66
CA ALA A 88 -1.66 -3.29 11.07
C ALA A 88 -0.16 -3.25 11.39
N PRO A 89 0.60 -2.28 10.86
CA PRO A 89 2.03 -2.23 11.09
C PRO A 89 2.26 -2.31 12.59
N VAL A 90 3.00 -3.33 13.02
CA VAL A 90 3.44 -3.45 14.40
C VAL A 90 4.47 -2.34 14.58
N SER A 91 4.00 -1.14 14.89
CA SER A 91 4.85 0.00 15.19
C SER A 91 5.56 -0.35 16.50
N VAL A 92 6.74 -0.95 16.41
CA VAL A 92 7.70 -0.98 17.52
C VAL A 92 8.09 0.47 17.78
N PRO A 93 7.74 1.06 18.94
CA PRO A 93 8.18 2.41 19.23
C PRO A 93 9.63 2.30 19.66
N PHE A 94 10.56 2.50 18.72
CA PHE A 94 11.96 2.68 19.08
C PHE A 94 12.25 4.17 19.23
N ALA A 95 11.62 4.77 20.24
CA ALA A 95 12.12 5.98 20.88
C ALA A 95 12.50 5.61 22.32
N ILE A 96 13.48 4.70 22.45
CA ILE A 96 14.11 4.43 23.73
C ILE A 96 15.05 5.61 23.99
N HIS A 97 14.88 6.36 25.09
CA HIS A 97 15.91 7.33 25.51
C HIS A 97 17.18 6.53 25.81
N ASP A 98 18.38 7.07 25.51
CA ASP A 98 19.65 6.33 25.62
C ASP A 98 19.84 5.62 26.98
N GLU A 99 19.29 6.21 28.07
CA GLU A 99 19.32 5.63 29.43
C GLU A 99 18.46 4.37 29.59
N ASP A 100 17.34 4.27 28.86
CA ASP A 100 16.44 3.12 28.89
C ASP A 100 16.97 1.95 28.05
N PHE A 101 17.81 2.21 27.05
CA PHE A 101 18.40 1.20 26.17
C PHE A 101 19.42 0.34 26.91
N GLU A 102 20.31 0.96 27.69
CA GLU A 102 21.28 0.26 28.53
C GLU A 102 20.60 -0.54 29.64
N LYS A 103 19.52 0.00 30.21
CA LYS A 103 18.70 -0.72 31.18
C LYS A 103 18.06 -1.96 30.56
N ALA A 104 17.50 -1.87 29.34
CA ALA A 104 16.93 -3.00 28.62
C ALA A 104 17.97 -4.08 28.26
N LEU A 105 19.17 -3.67 27.80
CA LEU A 105 20.28 -4.59 27.50
C LEU A 105 20.77 -5.36 28.73
N SER A 106 20.85 -4.69 29.89
CA SER A 106 21.25 -5.35 31.14
C SER A 106 20.27 -6.45 31.57
N VAL A 107 18.96 -6.23 31.36
CA VAL A 107 17.91 -7.21 31.68
C VAL A 107 17.87 -8.34 30.65
N LEU A 108 18.17 -8.05 29.38
CA LEU A 108 18.27 -9.07 28.33
C LEU A 108 19.34 -10.12 28.66
N ASN A 109 20.51 -9.66 29.09
CA ASN A 109 21.65 -10.53 29.36
C ASN A 109 21.39 -11.49 30.55
N ASP A 110 20.47 -11.12 31.45
CA ASP A 110 20.02 -11.95 32.58
C ASP A 110 18.81 -12.86 32.25
N THR A 111 18.15 -12.64 31.10
CA THR A 111 16.91 -13.34 30.71
C THR A 111 17.03 -14.25 29.50
N LEU A 112 18.15 -14.23 28.79
CA LEU A 112 18.49 -15.21 27.77
C LEU A 112 18.86 -16.56 28.42
N ASP A 113 17.83 -17.29 28.85
CA ASP A 113 17.91 -18.75 29.00
C ASP A 113 17.76 -19.38 27.60
N ASP A 114 18.42 -20.51 27.39
CA ASP A 114 18.91 -21.12 26.13
C ASP A 114 17.83 -21.51 25.10
N CYS A 115 16.95 -20.59 24.70
CA CYS A 115 15.90 -20.84 23.72
C CYS A 115 15.82 -19.69 22.70
N GLY A 116 16.23 -20.00 21.47
CA GLY A 116 16.44 -19.07 20.36
C GLY A 116 15.19 -18.45 19.76
N ASP A 117 14.37 -17.78 20.57
CA ASP A 117 13.22 -16.98 20.12
C ASP A 117 13.46 -15.50 20.52
N SER A 118 14.40 -14.87 19.82
CA SER A 118 14.99 -13.57 20.19
C SER A 118 13.99 -12.41 20.30
N GLU A 119 12.87 -12.49 19.58
CA GLU A 119 11.83 -11.45 19.55
C GLU A 119 10.99 -11.44 20.83
N ARG A 120 10.63 -12.62 21.35
CA ARG A 120 9.89 -12.75 22.63
C ARG A 120 10.77 -12.39 23.82
N GLY A 121 12.07 -12.71 23.74
CA GLY A 121 13.05 -12.31 24.75
C GLY A 121 13.12 -10.79 24.91
N LEU A 122 13.10 -10.05 23.80
CA LEU A 122 13.12 -8.59 23.83
C LEU A 122 11.86 -8.00 24.48
N LEU A 123 10.68 -8.50 24.10
CA LEU A 123 9.41 -8.00 24.62
C LEU A 123 9.25 -8.25 26.13
N LEU A 124 9.70 -9.42 26.61
CA LEU A 124 9.70 -9.77 28.03
C LEU A 124 10.70 -8.94 28.85
N ALA A 125 11.86 -8.64 28.26
CA ALA A 125 12.88 -7.84 28.93
C ALA A 125 12.45 -6.37 29.08
N LEU A 126 11.75 -5.80 28.09
CA LEU A 126 11.20 -4.45 28.17
C LEU A 126 10.14 -4.32 29.28
N ASP A 127 9.26 -5.32 29.41
CA ASP A 127 8.27 -5.40 30.50
C ASP A 127 8.95 -5.49 31.88
N LYS A 128 9.95 -6.38 32.03
CA LYS A 128 10.74 -6.51 33.26
C LYS A 128 11.56 -5.26 33.61
N ALA A 129 12.05 -4.53 32.61
CA ALA A 129 12.76 -3.27 32.81
C ALA A 129 11.83 -2.11 33.23
N GLY A 130 10.51 -2.33 33.21
CA GLY A 130 9.50 -1.32 33.54
C GLY A 130 9.43 -0.19 32.51
N ILE A 131 9.80 -0.47 31.26
CA ILE A 131 9.83 0.51 30.17
C ILE A 131 8.43 0.54 29.56
N GLU A 132 7.71 1.65 29.78
CA GLU A 132 6.39 1.85 29.21
C GLU A 132 6.53 2.15 27.71
N VAL A 133 6.25 1.14 26.89
CA VAL A 133 6.23 1.20 25.43
C VAL A 133 5.05 2.06 24.99
N ARG A 134 5.26 3.38 24.86
CA ARG A 134 4.23 4.26 24.30
C ARG A 134 4.16 4.04 22.80
N SER A 135 3.06 3.43 22.38
CA SER A 135 2.67 3.39 20.98
C SER A 135 2.41 4.81 20.53
N ASP A 136 3.37 5.39 19.80
CA ASP A 136 3.06 6.38 18.81
C ASP A 136 2.34 5.64 17.67
N ALA A 137 1.12 5.20 17.95
CA ALA A 137 0.15 4.88 16.93
C ALA A 137 -0.16 6.19 16.22
N CYS A 138 0.79 6.64 15.40
CA CYS A 138 0.45 7.08 14.09
C CYS A 138 -0.30 5.90 13.43
N ARG A 139 -1.59 5.78 13.77
CA ARG A 139 -2.61 6.02 12.76
C ARG A 139 -2.10 7.23 11.98
N ALA A 140 -1.25 6.99 10.98
CA ALA A 140 -1.53 7.54 9.69
C ALA A 140 -2.96 7.07 9.44
N ALA A 141 -3.91 7.85 9.95
CA ALA A 141 -5.23 7.86 9.43
C ALA A 141 -4.95 7.86 7.92
N LEU A 142 -5.46 6.85 7.22
CA LEU A 142 -6.05 7.16 5.93
C LEU A 142 -6.63 8.55 6.13
N PRO A 143 -6.18 9.62 5.43
CA PRO A 143 -7.07 10.72 5.27
C PRO A 143 -8.32 10.04 4.73
N GLN A 144 -9.30 9.83 5.62
CA GLN A 144 -10.69 9.77 5.27
C GLN A 144 -10.77 10.85 4.22
N GLY A 145 -11.12 10.49 2.98
CA GLY A 145 -11.19 11.42 1.87
C GLY A 145 -12.13 12.53 2.29
N ALA A 146 -11.58 13.49 3.01
CA ALA A 146 -12.18 14.66 3.55
C ALA A 146 -12.06 15.58 2.37
N ASP A 147 -13.17 15.60 1.65
CA ASP A 147 -13.60 16.77 0.93
C ASP A 147 -12.64 17.17 -0.20
N GLY A 148 -12.79 16.49 -1.34
CA GLY A 148 -12.61 17.12 -2.65
C GLY A 148 -11.30 17.88 -2.87
N ASN A 149 -10.16 17.37 -2.43
CA ASN A 149 -8.88 18.01 -2.67
C ASN A 149 -8.44 17.80 -4.14
N SER A 150 -9.01 18.56 -5.07
CA SER A 150 -8.33 18.83 -6.33
C SER A 150 -6.99 19.49 -6.02
N PRO A 151 -5.87 19.04 -6.61
CA PRO A 151 -4.57 19.63 -6.35
C PRO A 151 -4.62 21.14 -6.61
N VAL A 152 -4.02 21.92 -5.71
CA VAL A 152 -3.85 23.37 -5.88
C VAL A 152 -3.17 23.59 -7.23
N ILE A 153 -3.85 24.29 -8.13
CA ILE A 153 -3.36 24.58 -9.47
C ILE A 153 -2.17 25.54 -9.32
N PRO A 154 -0.95 25.20 -9.79
CA PRO A 154 0.19 26.08 -9.66
C PRO A 154 -0.02 27.39 -10.43
N ASP A 155 0.61 28.47 -9.97
CA ASP A 155 0.52 29.77 -10.64
C ASP A 155 0.92 29.66 -12.13
N GLY A 156 0.07 30.18 -13.02
CA GLY A 156 0.24 30.12 -14.47
C GLY A 156 -0.44 28.96 -15.18
N TRP A 157 -1.05 28.01 -14.44
CA TRP A 157 -1.87 26.95 -15.01
C TRP A 157 -3.35 27.32 -15.01
N VAL A 158 -4.06 27.02 -16.09
CA VAL A 158 -5.50 27.30 -16.26
C VAL A 158 -6.27 25.99 -16.38
N LEU A 159 -7.33 25.81 -15.60
CA LEU A 159 -8.23 24.67 -15.75
C LEU A 159 -9.04 24.81 -17.05
N VAL A 160 -8.98 23.76 -17.86
CA VAL A 160 -9.72 23.67 -19.12
C VAL A 160 -10.64 22.45 -19.03
N PRO A 161 -11.88 22.54 -19.54
CA PRO A 161 -12.75 21.38 -19.64
C PRO A 161 -12.06 20.21 -20.34
N LYS A 162 -12.30 18.99 -19.85
CA LYS A 162 -11.76 17.76 -20.45
C LYS A 162 -12.14 17.64 -21.93
N GLU A 163 -13.36 18.05 -22.26
CA GLU A 163 -13.86 18.16 -23.64
C GLU A 163 -14.01 19.64 -24.02
N PRO A 164 -13.44 20.10 -25.15
CA PRO A 164 -13.47 21.50 -25.54
C PRO A 164 -14.91 21.97 -25.82
N THR A 165 -15.24 23.17 -25.35
CA THR A 165 -16.57 23.75 -25.57
C THR A 165 -16.77 24.17 -27.03
N PRO A 166 -18.03 24.33 -27.49
CA PRO A 166 -18.30 24.82 -28.84
C PRO A 166 -17.61 26.16 -29.15
N ASP A 167 -17.54 27.06 -28.16
CA ASP A 167 -16.88 28.36 -28.31
C ASP A 167 -15.37 28.23 -28.49
N MET A 168 -14.73 27.30 -27.77
CA MET A 168 -13.31 26.99 -27.96
C MET A 168 -13.05 26.43 -29.35
N LEU A 169 -13.86 25.46 -29.79
CA LEU A 169 -13.73 24.85 -31.12
C LEU A 169 -13.96 25.88 -32.24
N ASN A 170 -14.94 26.77 -32.07
CA ASN A 170 -15.20 27.86 -33.01
C ASN A 170 -14.03 28.86 -33.05
N ALA A 171 -13.43 29.21 -31.90
CA ALA A 171 -12.27 30.10 -31.84
C ALA A 171 -11.04 29.53 -32.56
N ALA A 172 -10.79 28.23 -32.43
CA ALA A 172 -9.76 27.53 -33.21
C ALA A 172 -10.07 27.56 -34.71
N TRP A 173 -11.31 27.25 -35.08
CA TRP A 173 -11.75 27.17 -36.47
C TRP A 173 -11.61 28.51 -37.21
N VAL A 174 -12.10 29.60 -36.60
CA VAL A 174 -12.11 30.94 -37.21
C VAL A 174 -10.71 31.52 -37.37
N SER A 175 -9.77 31.21 -36.46
CA SER A 175 -8.44 31.83 -36.46
C SER A 175 -7.43 31.12 -37.36
N HIS A 176 -7.27 29.79 -37.20
CA HIS A 176 -6.15 29.07 -37.79
C HIS A 176 -6.50 27.67 -38.35
N GLY A 177 -7.76 27.25 -38.21
CA GLY A 177 -8.18 25.86 -38.44
C GLY A 177 -7.70 24.93 -37.32
N ILE A 178 -8.47 23.89 -37.02
CA ILE A 178 -8.29 23.03 -35.84
C ILE A 178 -7.00 22.18 -35.82
N TYR A 179 -6.22 22.19 -36.90
CA TYR A 179 -4.98 21.40 -37.03
C TYR A 179 -3.69 22.21 -36.80
N HIS A 180 -3.78 23.52 -36.56
CA HIS A 180 -2.61 24.36 -36.40
C HIS A 180 -2.24 24.55 -34.91
N ALA A 181 -0.95 24.52 -34.57
CA ALA A 181 -0.49 24.63 -33.17
C ALA A 181 -0.94 25.93 -32.48
N SER A 182 -1.17 27.01 -33.24
CA SER A 182 -1.71 28.27 -32.69
C SER A 182 -3.21 28.22 -32.37
N ALA A 183 -3.95 27.25 -32.88
CA ALA A 183 -5.36 27.04 -32.55
C ALA A 183 -5.55 26.69 -31.07
N TYR A 184 -4.58 26.00 -30.46
CA TYR A 184 -4.61 25.69 -29.03
C TYR A 184 -4.57 26.96 -28.17
N ARG A 185 -3.82 27.99 -28.60
CA ARG A 185 -3.73 29.26 -27.86
C ARG A 185 -5.07 30.01 -27.86
N THR A 186 -5.77 30.01 -28.99
CA THR A 186 -7.08 30.68 -29.09
C THR A 186 -8.17 29.89 -28.35
N MET A 187 -8.08 28.56 -28.33
CA MET A 187 -8.93 27.71 -27.49
C MET A 187 -8.74 27.98 -25.99
N LEU A 188 -7.49 28.08 -25.52
CA LEU A 188 -7.19 28.39 -24.11
C LEU A 188 -7.72 29.78 -23.70
N ALA A 189 -7.64 30.76 -24.59
CA ALA A 189 -8.17 32.10 -24.34
C ALA A 189 -9.71 32.13 -24.28
N ALA A 190 -10.37 31.26 -25.06
CA ALA A 190 -11.82 31.10 -25.07
C ALA A 190 -12.34 30.11 -24.01
N ALA A 191 -11.45 29.46 -23.24
CA ALA A 191 -11.85 28.55 -22.19
C ALA A 191 -12.58 29.31 -21.06
N PRO A 192 -13.66 28.75 -20.51
CA PRO A 192 -14.41 29.40 -19.44
C PRO A 192 -13.51 29.60 -18.22
N GLN A 193 -13.32 30.87 -17.84
CA GLN A 193 -12.54 31.23 -16.65
C GLN A 193 -13.39 30.96 -15.40
N GLN A 194 -12.77 30.40 -14.36
CA GLN A 194 -13.46 30.25 -13.09
C GLN A 194 -13.73 31.64 -12.50
N VAL A 195 -14.98 31.87 -12.08
CA VAL A 195 -15.33 33.05 -11.29
C VAL A 195 -14.65 32.87 -9.93
N LYS A 196 -13.71 33.76 -9.61
CA LYS A 196 -13.09 33.82 -8.28
C LYS A 196 -14.11 34.19 -7.21
#